data_AF-A0A7H4PDI5-F1
#
_entry.id   AF-A0A7H4PDI5-F1
#
_cell.length_a   1.000
_cell.length_b   1.000
_cell.length_c   1.000
_cell.angle_alpha   90.00
_cell.angle_beta   90.00
_cell.angle_gamma   90.00
#
_symmetry.space_group_name_H-M   'P 1'
#
loop_
_entity.id
_entity.type
_entity.pdbx_description
1 polymer ?
#
loop_
_entity_poly.entity_id
_entity_poly.type
_entity_poly.pdbx_seq_one_letter_code
_entity_poly.pdbx_strand_id
1 'polypeptide(L)'
;MSGWQRIYYKLLNLPLRALVKSKSIPAQPAQELGLDTSRPIMYVLPYNSKADLLTLRAQCLEHELPDPLEPLEIDGGLLPRYVFIHGGPRVFTYYTPKEESIKLFHDYLDLHRNHPDLDVQMVPVSVMFGRAPGREKGEVNPPLRMLNGIQKFFAVLWLGRDSFVRFSPSVSLRKMADEHGTDKTIAQKLARVARMHFARQRLAAVGPRLPARQDLFNKLLASKAIARAVEDEARSKKISHEKAQQNAIALMEEIAANFSYEMIRLTDRVLGFTWNRLYQGINVHNAERVRQLAHEGHEIVYVPCHRSHMDYLLLSYVIYHQGLVPPHIAAGINLNFWPAGPIFRRGGAFFIRRTFKGNKLYSTVFREYLGELFSRGYSVEYFVEGGRSRTGRLLDPKTGTLSMTIQAMLRGGNRPITLVPIYIATST
;
A
#
# COMPACT_ATOMS: atom_id res chain seq x y z
N MET A 1 -7.03 -23.21 26.27
CA MET A 1 -5.58 -23.19 25.95
C MET A 1 -4.83 -24.00 27.00
N SER A 2 -3.85 -24.82 26.63
CA SER A 2 -3.04 -25.58 27.59
C SER A 2 -2.06 -24.66 28.34
N GLY A 3 -1.59 -25.08 29.53
CA GLY A 3 -0.62 -24.31 30.33
C GLY A 3 0.66 -23.96 29.57
N TRP A 4 1.19 -24.91 28.79
CA TRP A 4 2.36 -24.73 27.93
C TRP A 4 2.17 -23.67 26.84
N GLN A 5 0.98 -23.60 26.23
CA GLN A 5 0.68 -22.54 25.25
C GLN A 5 0.70 -21.16 25.90
N ARG A 6 0.14 -21.02 27.11
CA ARG A 6 0.15 -19.74 27.85
C ARG A 6 1.57 -19.28 28.16
N ILE A 7 2.45 -20.20 28.58
CA ILE A 7 3.87 -19.89 28.85
C ILE A 7 4.58 -19.46 27.56
N TYR A 8 4.39 -20.21 26.46
CA TYR A 8 4.96 -19.89 25.16
C TYR A 8 4.55 -18.49 24.68
N TYR A 9 3.26 -18.13 24.76
CA TYR A 9 2.80 -16.81 24.35
C TYR A 9 3.35 -15.70 25.25
N LYS A 10 3.47 -15.93 26.57
CA LYS A 10 4.09 -14.95 27.48
C LYS A 10 5.56 -14.70 27.13
N LEU A 11 6.33 -15.76 26.87
CA LEU A 11 7.73 -15.66 26.48
C LEU A 11 7.90 -14.95 25.13
N LEU A 12 7.06 -15.25 24.14
CA LEU A 12 7.11 -14.61 22.83
C LEU A 12 6.67 -13.13 22.88
N ASN A 13 5.71 -12.80 23.76
CA ASN A 13 5.19 -11.44 23.89
C ASN A 13 6.21 -10.45 24.49
N LEU A 14 7.14 -10.93 25.33
CA LEU A 14 8.12 -10.10 26.00
C LEU A 14 9.05 -9.33 25.03
N PRO A 15 9.74 -9.99 24.06
CA PRO A 15 10.51 -9.27 23.05
C PRO A 15 9.61 -8.50 22.07
N LEU A 16 8.41 -8.99 21.77
CA LEU A 16 7.49 -8.28 20.88
C LEU A 16 7.06 -6.93 21.45
N ARG A 17 6.74 -6.84 22.74
CA ARG A 17 6.39 -5.57 23.40
C ARG A 17 7.52 -4.52 23.32
N ALA A 18 8.77 -4.96 23.37
CA ALA A 18 9.92 -4.05 23.29
C ALA A 18 10.22 -3.60 21.84
N LEU A 19 10.06 -4.51 20.88
CA LEU A 19 10.49 -4.30 19.48
C LEU A 19 9.37 -3.79 18.58
N VAL A 20 8.11 -4.10 18.89
CA VAL A 20 6.95 -3.82 18.05
C VAL A 20 6.17 -2.65 18.63
N LYS A 21 6.17 -1.53 17.90
CA LYS A 21 5.32 -0.38 18.15
C LYS A 21 4.39 -0.21 16.95
N SER A 22 3.38 -1.07 16.90
CA SER A 22 2.42 -1.09 15.79
C SER A 22 1.42 0.05 15.94
N LYS A 23 0.97 0.60 14.81
CA LYS A 23 -0.17 1.52 14.76
C LYS A 23 -1.38 0.80 14.19
N SER A 24 -2.59 1.16 14.62
CA SER A 24 -3.83 0.71 14.01
C SER A 24 -4.16 1.52 12.76
N ILE A 25 -4.74 0.86 11.76
CA ILE A 25 -5.30 1.49 10.57
C ILE A 25 -6.68 0.87 10.32
N PRO A 26 -7.77 1.65 10.39
CA PRO A 26 -7.82 3.05 10.81
C PRO A 26 -7.41 3.25 12.28
N ALA A 27 -7.21 4.52 12.68
CA ALA A 27 -6.76 4.87 14.02
C ALA A 27 -7.80 4.56 15.10
N GLN A 28 -9.09 4.62 14.74
CA GLN A 28 -10.21 4.25 15.60
C GLN A 28 -11.03 3.13 14.94
N PRO A 29 -10.56 1.87 14.98
CA PRO A 29 -11.17 0.77 14.23
C PRO A 29 -12.63 0.52 14.56
N ALA A 30 -13.04 0.60 15.83
CA ALA A 30 -14.43 0.39 16.22
C ALA A 30 -15.37 1.45 15.61
N GLN A 31 -15.02 2.74 15.76
CA GLN A 31 -15.84 3.84 15.29
C GLN A 31 -15.80 4.01 13.76
N GLU A 32 -14.61 3.99 13.15
CA GLU A 32 -14.45 4.23 11.71
C GLU A 32 -14.97 3.07 10.84
N LEU A 33 -15.00 1.84 11.37
CA LEU A 33 -15.49 0.67 10.64
C LEU A 33 -16.88 0.21 11.10
N GLY A 34 -17.48 0.88 12.09
CA GLY A 34 -18.78 0.51 12.65
C GLY A 34 -18.79 -0.88 13.30
N LEU A 35 -17.70 -1.27 13.97
CA LEU A 35 -17.64 -2.56 14.68
C LEU A 35 -18.45 -2.47 15.97
N ASP A 36 -19.38 -3.40 16.11
CA ASP A 36 -20.24 -3.48 17.29
C ASP A 36 -19.68 -4.46 18.30
N THR A 37 -19.10 -3.98 19.40
CA THR A 37 -18.48 -4.85 20.41
C THR A 37 -19.49 -5.64 21.25
N SER A 38 -20.79 -5.32 21.17
CA SER A 38 -21.85 -6.12 21.81
C SER A 38 -22.14 -7.42 21.05
N ARG A 39 -21.84 -7.45 19.75
CA ARG A 39 -21.97 -8.63 18.91
C ARG A 39 -20.68 -9.46 18.89
N PRO A 40 -20.76 -10.79 18.72
CA PRO A 40 -19.58 -11.64 18.58
C PRO A 40 -18.67 -11.19 17.42
N ILE A 41 -17.37 -11.06 17.66
CA ILE A 41 -16.36 -10.70 16.64
C ILE A 41 -15.42 -11.88 16.43
N MET A 42 -15.21 -12.28 15.18
CA MET A 42 -14.18 -13.23 14.75
C MET A 42 -13.15 -12.53 13.87
N TYR A 43 -11.87 -12.58 14.26
CA TYR A 43 -10.78 -12.00 13.48
C TYR A 43 -10.23 -12.98 12.44
N VAL A 44 -10.11 -12.52 11.19
CA VAL A 44 -9.53 -13.31 10.11
C VAL A 44 -8.15 -12.78 9.79
N LEU A 45 -7.13 -13.64 9.80
CA LEU A 45 -5.75 -13.27 9.50
C LEU A 45 -5.24 -14.01 8.25
N PRO A 46 -4.35 -13.40 7.44
CA PRO A 46 -3.85 -14.03 6.22
C PRO A 46 -2.93 -15.22 6.48
N TYR A 47 -2.11 -15.19 7.53
CA TYR A 47 -1.07 -16.19 7.79
C TYR A 47 -1.10 -16.68 9.24
N ASN A 48 -0.81 -17.97 9.44
CA ASN A 48 -0.55 -18.54 10.76
C ASN A 48 0.78 -18.01 11.33
N SER A 49 0.72 -16.84 11.96
CA SER A 49 1.85 -16.22 12.65
C SER A 49 1.46 -15.83 14.07
N LYS A 50 2.18 -16.38 15.05
CA LYS A 50 1.96 -16.08 16.47
C LYS A 50 2.38 -14.66 16.83
N ALA A 51 3.41 -14.14 16.15
CA ALA A 51 3.80 -12.74 16.26
C ALA A 51 2.66 -11.82 15.77
N ASP A 52 2.06 -12.13 14.60
CA ASP A 52 0.94 -11.34 14.07
C ASP A 52 -0.26 -11.37 15.03
N LEU A 53 -0.59 -12.55 15.56
CA LEU A 53 -1.70 -12.70 16.51
C LEU A 53 -1.47 -11.92 17.81
N LEU A 54 -0.24 -11.92 18.34
CA LEU A 54 0.10 -11.15 19.55
C LEU A 54 0.13 -9.64 19.28
N THR A 55 0.59 -9.22 18.12
CA THR A 55 0.53 -7.80 17.70
C THR A 55 -0.90 -7.35 17.50
N LEU A 56 -1.75 -8.18 16.89
CA LEU A 56 -3.19 -7.94 16.82
C LEU A 56 -3.80 -7.81 18.21
N ARG A 57 -3.52 -8.77 19.12
CA ARG A 57 -4.01 -8.73 20.49
C ARG A 57 -3.68 -7.41 21.19
N ALA A 58 -2.45 -6.93 21.05
CA ALA A 58 -2.03 -5.66 21.65
C ALA A 58 -2.90 -4.50 21.15
N GLN A 59 -3.19 -4.44 19.85
CA GLN A 59 -4.06 -3.41 19.26
C GLN A 59 -5.54 -3.60 19.61
N CYS A 60 -6.03 -4.83 19.72
CA CYS A 60 -7.39 -5.08 20.19
C CYS A 60 -7.58 -4.52 21.61
N LEU A 61 -6.66 -4.84 22.52
CA LEU A 61 -6.72 -4.37 23.91
C LEU A 61 -6.57 -2.85 24.03
N GLU A 62 -5.73 -2.23 23.19
CA GLU A 62 -5.56 -0.77 23.13
C GLU A 62 -6.82 -0.04 22.66
N HIS A 63 -7.63 -0.68 21.80
CA HIS A 63 -8.86 -0.12 21.23
C HIS A 63 -10.14 -0.71 21.85
N GLU A 64 -10.05 -1.34 23.01
CA GLU A 64 -11.20 -1.95 23.72
C GLU A 64 -11.98 -2.98 22.87
N LEU A 65 -11.31 -3.59 21.89
CA LEU A 65 -11.86 -4.69 21.10
C LEU A 65 -11.63 -6.02 21.82
N PRO A 66 -12.51 -7.03 21.62
CA PRO A 66 -12.38 -8.33 22.27
C PRO A 66 -11.03 -8.99 22.02
N ASP A 67 -10.44 -9.60 23.05
CA ASP A 67 -9.13 -10.26 22.96
C ASP A 67 -9.19 -11.45 22.00
N PRO A 68 -8.38 -11.48 20.91
CA PRO A 68 -8.39 -12.59 19.97
C PRO A 68 -7.99 -13.93 20.60
N LEU A 69 -7.25 -13.95 21.72
CA LEU A 69 -6.88 -15.19 22.40
C LEU A 69 -7.93 -15.72 23.37
N GLU A 70 -8.95 -14.91 23.69
CA GLU A 70 -10.09 -15.36 24.47
C GLU A 70 -11.06 -16.10 23.54
N PRO A 71 -11.45 -17.34 23.90
CA PRO A 71 -12.45 -18.06 23.10
C PRO A 71 -13.76 -17.30 23.09
N LEU A 72 -14.52 -17.52 22.04
CA LEU A 72 -15.88 -17.03 21.90
C LEU A 72 -16.83 -18.13 22.36
N GLU A 73 -17.63 -17.82 23.37
CA GLU A 73 -18.66 -18.71 23.89
C GLU A 73 -20.00 -18.38 23.24
N ILE A 74 -20.57 -19.35 22.53
CA ILE A 74 -21.89 -19.25 21.91
C ILE A 74 -22.64 -20.54 22.26
N ASP A 75 -23.74 -20.42 23.01
CA ASP A 75 -24.60 -21.53 23.44
C ASP A 75 -23.84 -22.71 24.08
N GLY A 76 -22.91 -22.40 25.00
CA GLY A 76 -22.06 -23.40 25.67
C GLY A 76 -20.95 -24.00 24.78
N GLY A 77 -20.92 -23.69 23.48
CA GLY A 77 -19.84 -24.02 22.56
C GLY A 77 -18.71 -23.01 22.64
N LEU A 78 -17.46 -23.50 22.73
CA LEU A 78 -16.26 -22.66 22.73
C LEU A 78 -15.56 -22.71 21.37
N LEU A 79 -15.56 -21.59 20.65
CA LEU A 79 -14.87 -21.44 19.38
C LEU A 79 -13.69 -20.45 19.47
N PRO A 80 -12.60 -20.65 18.72
CA PRO A 80 -11.55 -19.65 18.60
C PRO A 80 -12.06 -18.34 18.01
N ARG A 81 -11.71 -17.20 18.62
CA ARG A 81 -12.04 -15.85 18.11
C ARG A 81 -11.23 -15.43 16.89
N TYR A 82 -10.31 -16.27 16.42
CA TYR A 82 -9.51 -15.99 15.23
C TYR A 82 -9.41 -17.19 14.30
N VAL A 83 -9.22 -16.92 13.01
CA VAL A 83 -8.94 -17.93 11.99
C VAL A 83 -7.84 -17.45 11.05
N PHE A 84 -6.96 -18.36 10.64
CA PHE A 84 -5.93 -18.09 9.65
C PHE A 84 -6.36 -18.63 8.29
N ILE A 85 -6.33 -17.85 7.22
CA ILE A 85 -6.73 -18.35 5.89
C ILE A 85 -5.68 -19.29 5.30
N HIS A 86 -4.40 -19.09 5.62
CA HIS A 86 -3.29 -19.89 5.12
C HIS A 86 -2.56 -20.62 6.24
N GLY A 87 -2.26 -21.91 6.02
CA GLY A 87 -1.53 -22.77 6.96
C GLY A 87 -0.03 -22.49 7.11
N GLY A 88 0.49 -21.37 6.57
CA GLY A 88 1.93 -21.07 6.52
C GLY A 88 2.66 -21.67 5.29
N PRO A 89 3.97 -21.41 5.14
CA PRO A 89 4.76 -21.90 4.01
C PRO A 89 5.00 -23.42 4.11
N ARG A 90 4.63 -24.18 3.06
CA ARG A 90 5.16 -25.52 2.78
C ARG A 90 6.22 -25.41 1.68
N VAL A 91 7.12 -26.39 1.60
CA VAL A 91 8.26 -26.44 0.66
C VAL A 91 7.83 -26.34 -0.81
N PHE A 92 6.57 -26.63 -1.14
CA PHE A 92 5.98 -26.45 -2.46
C PHE A 92 4.94 -25.32 -2.49
N THR A 93 5.03 -24.47 -3.51
CA THR A 93 4.37 -23.16 -3.69
C THR A 93 2.88 -23.20 -4.08
N TYR A 94 2.20 -24.34 -3.93
CA TYR A 94 0.76 -24.42 -4.19
C TYR A 94 -0.06 -24.06 -2.95
N TYR A 95 -1.10 -23.25 -3.15
CA TYR A 95 -2.05 -22.93 -2.10
C TYR A 95 -2.84 -24.17 -1.72
N THR A 96 -2.77 -24.54 -0.44
CA THR A 96 -3.70 -25.49 0.16
C THR A 96 -4.31 -24.79 1.38
N PRO A 97 -5.61 -24.48 1.38
CA PRO A 97 -6.26 -23.96 2.58
C PRO A 97 -6.06 -24.97 3.70
N LYS A 98 -5.79 -24.50 4.92
CA LYS A 98 -5.68 -25.40 6.07
C LYS A 98 -7.09 -25.97 6.32
N GLU A 99 -7.25 -27.28 6.31
CA GLU A 99 -8.56 -27.92 6.53
C GLU A 99 -9.21 -27.44 7.82
N GLU A 100 -8.40 -27.21 8.87
CA GLU A 100 -8.85 -26.63 10.13
C GLU A 100 -9.52 -25.25 9.98
N SER A 101 -9.09 -24.44 9.01
CA SER A 101 -9.64 -23.10 8.79
C SER A 101 -10.97 -23.13 8.05
N ILE A 102 -11.08 -24.03 7.05
CA ILE A 102 -12.37 -24.29 6.40
C ILE A 102 -13.35 -24.90 7.41
N LYS A 103 -12.88 -25.83 8.25
CA LYS A 103 -13.66 -26.41 9.33
C LYS A 103 -14.17 -25.33 10.29
N LEU A 104 -13.29 -24.44 10.76
CA LEU A 104 -13.69 -23.37 11.66
C LEU A 104 -14.70 -22.40 11.02
N PHE A 105 -14.52 -22.02 9.74
CA PHE A 105 -15.53 -21.23 9.02
C PHE A 105 -16.87 -21.94 8.94
N HIS A 106 -16.86 -23.24 8.66
CA HIS A 106 -18.07 -24.06 8.62
C HIS A 106 -18.73 -24.14 10.00
N ASP A 107 -17.97 -24.40 11.07
CA ASP A 107 -18.48 -24.46 12.44
C ASP A 107 -19.17 -23.13 12.82
N TYR A 108 -18.59 -21.99 12.46
CA TYR A 108 -19.22 -20.68 12.65
C TYR A 108 -20.47 -20.47 11.81
N LEU A 109 -20.48 -20.87 10.54
CA LEU A 109 -21.66 -20.76 9.69
C LEU A 109 -22.79 -21.66 10.19
N ASP A 110 -22.48 -22.87 10.65
CA ASP A 110 -23.49 -23.81 11.16
C ASP A 110 -24.17 -23.32 12.43
N LEU A 111 -23.49 -22.56 13.30
CA LEU A 111 -24.14 -21.88 14.43
C LEU A 111 -25.28 -20.97 13.97
N HIS A 112 -25.16 -20.35 12.80
CA HIS A 112 -26.19 -19.47 12.27
C HIS A 112 -27.45 -20.22 11.80
N ARG A 113 -27.41 -21.57 11.65
CA ARG A 113 -28.61 -22.37 11.38
C ARG A 113 -29.54 -22.45 12.58
N ASN A 114 -28.97 -22.58 13.78
CA ASN A 114 -29.73 -22.88 15.00
C ASN A 114 -29.99 -21.63 15.87
N HIS A 115 -29.34 -20.51 15.58
CA HIS A 115 -29.45 -19.27 16.35
C HIS A 115 -29.84 -18.09 15.45
N PRO A 116 -31.13 -17.85 15.17
CA PRO A 116 -31.58 -16.80 14.24
C PRO A 116 -31.05 -15.41 14.59
N ASP A 117 -31.00 -15.07 15.88
CA ASP A 117 -30.56 -13.75 16.37
C ASP A 117 -29.02 -13.58 16.41
N LEU A 118 -28.26 -14.65 16.16
CA LEU A 118 -26.80 -14.59 16.11
C LEU A 118 -26.34 -13.92 14.82
N ASP A 119 -25.49 -12.90 14.96
CA ASP A 119 -24.74 -12.26 13.88
C ASP A 119 -23.28 -12.10 14.28
N VAL A 120 -22.45 -13.06 13.87
CA VAL A 120 -21.00 -12.99 14.09
C VAL A 120 -20.37 -12.05 13.05
N GLN A 121 -19.66 -11.04 13.54
CA GLN A 121 -18.89 -10.11 12.73
C GLN A 121 -17.52 -10.70 12.39
N MET A 122 -17.34 -11.08 11.12
CA MET A 122 -16.04 -11.51 10.60
C MET A 122 -15.21 -10.28 10.22
N VAL A 123 -14.13 -10.00 10.96
CA VAL A 123 -13.26 -8.82 10.77
C VAL A 123 -11.93 -9.24 10.14
N PRO A 124 -11.67 -8.92 8.85
CA PRO A 124 -10.37 -9.17 8.24
C PRO A 124 -9.30 -8.24 8.80
N VAL A 125 -8.21 -8.81 9.33
CA VAL A 125 -7.09 -8.07 9.91
C VAL A 125 -5.76 -8.48 9.30
N SER A 126 -5.00 -7.50 8.84
CA SER A 126 -3.66 -7.69 8.28
C SER A 126 -2.62 -7.05 9.18
N VAL A 127 -1.66 -7.85 9.66
CA VAL A 127 -0.50 -7.36 10.41
C VAL A 127 0.70 -7.31 9.46
N MET A 128 1.33 -6.14 9.34
CA MET A 128 2.45 -5.94 8.41
C MET A 128 3.67 -5.43 9.17
N PHE A 129 4.79 -6.14 8.98
CA PHE A 129 6.10 -5.77 9.49
C PHE A 129 6.92 -5.25 8.31
N GLY A 130 6.97 -3.93 8.18
CA GLY A 130 7.50 -3.23 7.02
C GLY A 130 6.69 -3.41 5.72
N ARG A 131 7.08 -2.61 4.73
CA ARG A 131 6.39 -2.38 3.45
C ARG A 131 7.33 -2.39 2.24
N ALA A 132 8.46 -3.10 2.33
CA ALA A 132 9.41 -3.19 1.21
C ALA A 132 8.75 -3.81 -0.03
N PRO A 133 8.65 -3.07 -1.16
CA PRO A 133 8.31 -3.66 -2.44
C PRO A 133 9.45 -4.57 -2.86
N GLY A 134 9.14 -5.84 -3.07
CA GLY A 134 10.11 -6.80 -3.58
C GLY A 134 10.67 -6.36 -4.95
N ARG A 135 11.78 -6.96 -5.38
CA ARG A 135 12.39 -6.67 -6.68
C ARG A 135 11.88 -7.64 -7.76
N GLU A 136 11.87 -7.21 -9.02
CA GLU A 136 11.41 -8.07 -10.13
C GLU A 136 12.37 -9.24 -10.41
N LYS A 137 13.68 -9.02 -10.34
CA LYS A 137 14.69 -10.07 -10.51
C LYS A 137 14.96 -10.80 -9.19
N GLY A 138 14.92 -12.12 -9.24
CA GLY A 138 15.39 -13.01 -8.16
C GLY A 138 14.39 -13.29 -7.02
N GLU A 139 13.22 -12.66 -7.00
CA GLU A 139 12.20 -12.91 -5.97
C GLU A 139 10.87 -13.38 -6.59
N VAL A 140 10.57 -14.67 -6.49
CA VAL A 140 9.21 -15.18 -6.66
C VAL A 140 8.46 -14.94 -5.35
N ASN A 141 8.05 -13.69 -5.08
CA ASN A 141 7.21 -13.40 -3.92
C ASN A 141 5.73 -13.60 -4.30
N PRO A 142 5.00 -14.58 -3.70
CA PRO A 142 3.57 -14.72 -3.94
C PRO A 142 2.81 -13.41 -3.63
N PRO A 143 1.59 -13.22 -4.16
CA PRO A 143 0.74 -12.04 -3.85
C PRO A 143 0.59 -11.77 -2.35
N LEU A 144 0.80 -12.83 -1.57
CA LEU A 144 0.90 -12.86 -0.12
C LEU A 144 2.34 -13.27 0.27
N ARG A 145 3.16 -12.35 0.82
CA ARG A 145 4.53 -12.66 1.28
C ARG A 145 4.49 -13.37 2.62
N MET A 146 4.73 -14.67 2.60
CA MET A 146 4.95 -15.46 3.80
C MET A 146 6.37 -15.26 4.30
N LEU A 147 6.52 -14.99 5.60
CA LEU A 147 7.82 -15.03 6.27
C LEU A 147 7.85 -16.30 7.10
N ASN A 148 8.90 -17.11 6.95
CA ASN A 148 9.14 -18.23 7.87
C ASN A 148 9.52 -17.69 9.27
N GLY A 149 9.62 -18.56 10.28
CA GLY A 149 9.88 -18.13 11.66
C GLY A 149 11.15 -17.29 11.83
N ILE A 150 12.23 -17.64 11.15
CA ILE A 150 13.52 -16.92 11.20
C ILE A 150 13.42 -15.56 10.49
N GLN A 151 12.85 -15.54 9.28
CA GLN A 151 12.58 -14.31 8.54
C GLN A 151 11.65 -13.38 9.33
N LYS A 152 10.67 -13.94 10.05
CA LYS A 152 9.75 -13.19 10.90
C LYS A 152 10.47 -12.61 12.11
N PHE A 153 11.36 -13.37 12.76
CA PHE A 153 12.19 -12.87 13.85
C PHE A 153 13.01 -11.65 13.42
N PHE A 154 13.72 -11.74 12.30
CA PHE A 154 14.49 -10.61 11.76
C PHE A 154 13.60 -9.45 11.29
N ALA A 155 12.44 -9.72 10.70
CA ALA A 155 11.49 -8.68 10.35
C ALA A 155 10.97 -7.95 11.60
N VAL A 156 10.68 -8.65 12.69
CA VAL A 156 10.31 -8.03 13.98
C VAL A 156 11.46 -7.19 14.51
N LEU A 157 12.70 -7.70 14.47
CA LEU A 157 13.88 -7.00 14.99
C LEU A 157 14.16 -5.69 14.23
N TRP A 158 14.14 -5.71 12.90
CA TRP A 158 14.48 -4.55 12.07
C TRP A 158 13.29 -3.67 11.68
N LEU A 159 12.09 -4.24 11.55
CA LEU A 159 10.89 -3.59 11.03
C LEU A 159 9.75 -3.50 12.06
N GLY A 160 9.93 -3.99 13.30
CA GLY A 160 8.89 -3.96 14.34
C GLY A 160 8.36 -2.57 14.66
N ARG A 161 9.22 -1.54 14.59
CA ARG A 161 8.85 -0.13 14.78
C ARG A 161 8.22 0.53 13.53
N ASP A 162 8.27 -0.14 12.39
CA ASP A 162 7.58 0.23 11.16
C ASP A 162 6.57 -0.87 10.82
N SER A 163 5.71 -1.14 11.80
CA SER A 163 4.63 -2.12 11.68
C SER A 163 3.27 -1.44 11.87
N PHE A 164 2.25 -2.05 11.32
CA PHE A 164 0.87 -1.64 11.55
C PHE A 164 -0.08 -2.84 11.52
N VAL A 165 -1.23 -2.66 12.17
CA VAL A 165 -2.36 -3.59 12.16
C VAL A 165 -3.50 -2.91 11.42
N ARG A 166 -3.84 -3.44 10.25
CA ARG A 166 -4.94 -2.93 9.44
C ARG A 166 -6.21 -3.73 9.69
N PHE A 167 -7.19 -3.11 10.32
CA PHE A 167 -8.56 -3.60 10.42
C PHE A 167 -9.32 -3.26 9.12
N SER A 168 -10.26 -4.12 8.75
CA SER A 168 -11.11 -3.94 7.56
C SER A 168 -12.58 -3.96 7.98
N PRO A 169 -13.49 -3.40 7.16
CA PRO A 169 -14.92 -3.53 7.40
C PRO A 169 -15.33 -4.98 7.67
N SER A 170 -16.22 -5.17 8.64
CA SER A 170 -16.70 -6.48 9.02
C SER A 170 -17.63 -7.06 7.94
N VAL A 171 -17.67 -8.39 7.87
CA VAL A 171 -18.65 -9.14 7.08
C VAL A 171 -19.54 -9.88 8.07
N SER A 172 -20.85 -9.67 7.97
CA SER A 172 -21.85 -10.41 8.75
C SER A 172 -21.89 -11.87 8.29
N LEU A 173 -21.60 -12.81 9.19
CA LEU A 173 -21.74 -14.24 8.89
C LEU A 173 -23.21 -14.67 8.79
N ARG A 174 -24.12 -14.00 9.51
CA ARG A 174 -25.58 -14.15 9.35
C ARG A 174 -25.98 -13.90 7.91
N LYS A 175 -25.63 -12.73 7.37
CA LYS A 175 -25.95 -12.38 5.99
C LYS A 175 -25.39 -13.39 4.98
N MET A 176 -24.16 -13.87 5.20
CA MET A 176 -23.56 -14.90 4.34
C MET A 176 -24.30 -16.24 4.45
N ALA A 177 -24.72 -16.63 5.65
CA ALA A 177 -25.49 -17.84 5.88
C ALA A 177 -26.86 -17.79 5.19
N ASP A 178 -27.54 -16.64 5.27
CA ASP A 178 -28.88 -16.46 4.69
C ASP A 178 -28.83 -16.38 3.14
N GLU A 179 -27.86 -15.66 2.58
CA GLU A 179 -27.75 -15.45 1.12
C GLU A 179 -27.16 -16.64 0.36
N HIS A 180 -26.30 -17.43 1.02
CA HIS A 180 -25.54 -18.46 0.35
C HIS A 180 -25.74 -19.85 0.95
N GLY A 181 -26.14 -19.97 2.22
CA GLY A 181 -26.16 -21.22 2.99
C GLY A 181 -24.96 -21.35 3.94
N THR A 182 -24.78 -22.52 4.54
CA THR A 182 -23.69 -22.76 5.52
C THR A 182 -22.85 -24.00 5.22
N ASP A 183 -22.93 -24.51 4.00
CA ASP A 183 -22.21 -25.71 3.59
C ASP A 183 -20.68 -25.49 3.47
N LYS A 184 -19.95 -26.59 3.30
CA LYS A 184 -18.49 -26.55 3.16
C LYS A 184 -18.03 -25.77 1.93
N THR A 185 -18.86 -25.67 0.88
CA THR A 185 -18.51 -24.95 -0.35
C THR A 185 -18.46 -23.44 -0.10
N ILE A 186 -19.37 -22.90 0.73
CA ILE A 186 -19.37 -21.48 1.12
C ILE A 186 -18.19 -21.16 2.02
N ALA A 187 -17.85 -22.04 2.96
CA ALA A 187 -16.64 -21.87 3.78
C ALA A 187 -15.37 -21.75 2.92
N GLN A 188 -15.26 -22.55 1.84
CA GLN A 188 -14.18 -22.44 0.87
C GLN A 188 -14.24 -21.12 0.07
N LYS A 189 -15.45 -20.70 -0.34
CA LYS A 189 -15.66 -19.43 -1.04
C LYS A 189 -15.23 -18.24 -0.17
N LEU A 190 -15.61 -18.22 1.10
CA LEU A 190 -15.21 -17.19 2.07
C LEU A 190 -13.69 -17.13 2.25
N ALA A 191 -13.04 -18.29 2.45
CA ALA A 191 -11.58 -18.37 2.54
C ALA A 191 -10.90 -17.81 1.28
N ARG A 192 -11.44 -18.11 0.08
CA ARG A 192 -10.94 -17.59 -1.20
C ARG A 192 -11.13 -16.08 -1.33
N VAL A 193 -12.31 -15.54 -0.99
CA VAL A 193 -12.59 -14.10 -1.05
C VAL A 193 -11.68 -13.36 -0.08
N ALA A 194 -11.55 -13.83 1.16
CA ALA A 194 -10.71 -13.20 2.15
C ALA A 194 -9.21 -13.28 1.79
N ARG A 195 -8.77 -14.32 1.07
CA ARG A 195 -7.43 -14.36 0.46
C ARG A 195 -7.23 -13.23 -0.57
N MET A 196 -8.19 -13.05 -1.48
CA MET A 196 -8.12 -12.00 -2.50
C MET A 196 -8.13 -10.60 -1.86
N HIS A 197 -8.92 -10.42 -0.80
CA HIS A 197 -8.91 -9.22 0.03
C HIS A 197 -7.52 -8.90 0.57
N PHE A 198 -6.86 -9.84 1.23
CA PHE A 198 -5.51 -9.62 1.77
C PHE A 198 -4.45 -9.41 0.69
N ALA A 199 -4.58 -10.06 -0.47
CA ALA A 199 -3.66 -9.84 -1.58
C ALA A 199 -3.76 -8.41 -2.12
N ARG A 200 -4.98 -7.88 -2.29
CA ARG A 200 -5.21 -6.48 -2.69
C ARG A 200 -4.74 -5.49 -1.64
N GLN A 201 -5.03 -5.74 -0.36
CA GLN A 201 -4.55 -4.90 0.74
C GLN A 201 -3.02 -4.82 0.78
N ARG A 202 -2.34 -5.96 0.62
CA ARG A 202 -0.88 -6.00 0.58
C ARG A 202 -0.33 -5.21 -0.60
N LEU A 203 -0.93 -5.36 -1.78
CA LEU A 203 -0.53 -4.63 -2.98
C LEU A 203 -0.70 -3.11 -2.79
N ALA A 204 -1.79 -2.66 -2.17
CA ALA A 204 -2.02 -1.25 -1.87
C ALA A 204 -1.01 -0.67 -0.87
N ALA A 205 -0.61 -1.46 0.13
CA ALA A 205 0.33 -1.03 1.17
C ALA A 205 1.81 -1.00 0.72
N VAL A 206 2.19 -1.94 -0.15
CA VAL A 206 3.59 -2.15 -0.57
C VAL A 206 3.87 -1.52 -1.94
N GLY A 207 2.84 -1.41 -2.78
CA GLY A 207 2.97 -1.04 -4.18
C GLY A 207 3.42 -2.20 -5.08
N PRO A 208 3.46 -1.97 -6.40
CA PRO A 208 4.00 -2.95 -7.34
C PRO A 208 5.51 -3.11 -7.17
N ARG A 209 6.06 -4.19 -7.73
CA ARG A 209 7.49 -4.48 -7.63
C ARG A 209 8.33 -3.46 -8.39
N LEU A 210 9.47 -3.10 -7.80
CA LEU A 210 10.39 -2.16 -8.41
C LEU A 210 11.21 -2.87 -9.49
N PRO A 211 11.15 -2.44 -10.77
CA PRO A 211 12.07 -2.92 -11.78
C PRO A 211 13.49 -2.50 -11.42
N ALA A 212 14.48 -3.27 -11.86
CA ALA A 212 15.83 -2.72 -11.92
C ALA A 212 15.81 -1.53 -12.88
N ARG A 213 16.49 -0.43 -12.51
CA ARG A 213 16.49 0.81 -13.29
C ARG A 213 16.88 0.56 -14.76
N GLN A 214 17.82 -0.34 -15.01
CA GLN A 214 18.23 -0.73 -16.35
C GLN A 214 17.11 -1.45 -17.12
N ASP A 215 16.34 -2.32 -16.47
CA ASP A 215 15.25 -3.05 -17.11
C ASP A 215 14.11 -2.08 -17.50
N LEU A 216 13.85 -1.08 -16.65
CA LEU A 216 12.94 0.02 -16.97
C LEU A 216 13.42 0.79 -18.22
N PHE A 217 14.70 1.16 -18.27
CA PHE A 217 15.25 1.92 -19.40
C PHE A 217 15.25 1.11 -20.70
N ASN A 218 15.63 -0.16 -20.64
CA ASN A 218 15.57 -1.07 -21.77
C ASN A 218 14.14 -1.19 -22.32
N LYS A 219 13.14 -1.31 -21.43
CA LYS A 219 11.72 -1.35 -21.83
C LYS A 219 11.28 -0.04 -22.49
N LEU A 220 11.68 1.11 -21.96
CA LEU A 220 11.35 2.42 -22.53
C LEU A 220 11.99 2.61 -23.91
N LEU A 221 13.27 2.26 -24.06
CA LEU A 221 13.98 2.33 -25.35
C LEU A 221 13.35 1.43 -26.41
N ALA A 222 12.81 0.27 -26.01
CA ALA A 222 12.08 -0.64 -26.89
C ALA A 222 10.69 -0.12 -27.31
N SER A 223 10.19 0.98 -26.72
CA SER A 223 8.89 1.54 -27.11
C SER A 223 8.97 2.13 -28.52
N LYS A 224 7.95 1.83 -29.36
CA LYS A 224 7.85 2.37 -30.73
C LYS A 224 7.88 3.90 -30.76
N ALA A 225 7.34 4.54 -29.72
CA ALA A 225 7.31 5.99 -29.60
C ALA A 225 8.72 6.58 -29.40
N ILE A 226 9.52 6.02 -28.47
CA ILE A 226 10.89 6.49 -28.23
C ILE A 226 11.79 6.13 -29.40
N ALA A 227 11.69 4.93 -29.97
CA ALA A 227 12.48 4.53 -31.13
C ALA A 227 12.32 5.52 -32.30
N ARG A 228 11.07 5.86 -32.65
CA ARG A 228 10.79 6.89 -33.68
C ARG A 228 11.32 8.27 -33.31
N ALA A 229 11.20 8.67 -32.04
CA ALA A 229 11.74 9.96 -31.59
C ALA A 229 13.27 10.02 -31.64
N VAL A 230 13.95 8.89 -31.43
CA VAL A 230 15.41 8.76 -31.58
C VAL A 230 15.81 8.86 -33.05
N GLU A 231 15.09 8.20 -33.95
CA GLU A 231 15.32 8.33 -35.41
C GLU A 231 15.12 9.77 -35.90
N ASP A 232 14.04 10.42 -35.46
CA ASP A 232 13.74 11.82 -35.80
C ASP A 232 14.82 12.78 -35.27
N GLU A 233 15.31 12.55 -34.04
CA GLU A 233 16.39 13.32 -33.43
C GLU A 233 17.69 13.15 -34.22
N ALA A 234 18.04 11.90 -34.59
CA ALA A 234 19.24 11.61 -35.37
C ALA A 234 19.23 12.33 -36.73
N ARG A 235 18.09 12.27 -37.44
CA ARG A 235 17.90 12.94 -38.73
C ARG A 235 17.94 14.47 -38.62
N SER A 236 17.16 15.03 -37.71
CA SER A 236 17.00 16.49 -37.58
C SER A 236 18.29 17.17 -37.11
N LYS A 237 19.03 16.55 -36.19
CA LYS A 237 20.30 17.08 -35.65
C LYS A 237 21.54 16.61 -36.40
N LYS A 238 21.38 15.76 -37.42
CA LYS A 238 22.49 15.17 -38.21
C LYS A 238 23.54 14.49 -37.32
N ILE A 239 23.07 13.71 -36.33
CA ILE A 239 23.91 12.91 -35.43
C ILE A 239 23.72 11.42 -35.69
N SER A 240 24.66 10.59 -35.24
CA SER A 240 24.49 9.13 -35.34
C SER A 240 23.29 8.64 -34.52
N HIS A 241 22.70 7.51 -34.94
CA HIS A 241 21.62 6.87 -34.21
C HIS A 241 22.04 6.54 -32.76
N GLU A 242 23.26 6.04 -32.58
CA GLU A 242 23.85 5.76 -31.27
C GLU A 242 23.90 7.01 -30.38
N LYS A 243 24.28 8.17 -30.93
CA LYS A 243 24.31 9.42 -30.18
C LYS A 243 22.91 9.88 -29.79
N ALA A 244 21.94 9.75 -30.69
CA ALA A 244 20.54 10.06 -30.39
C ALA A 244 19.98 9.12 -29.29
N GLN A 245 20.33 7.84 -29.32
CA GLN A 245 19.95 6.88 -28.29
C GLN A 245 20.61 7.21 -26.93
N GLN A 246 21.89 7.59 -26.91
CA GLN A 246 22.55 8.08 -25.70
C GLN A 246 21.87 9.32 -25.13
N ASN A 247 21.45 10.26 -25.99
CA ASN A 247 20.68 11.42 -25.56
C ASN A 247 19.35 10.99 -24.91
N ALA A 248 18.65 10.00 -25.47
CA ALA A 248 17.42 9.47 -24.87
C ALA A 248 17.68 8.86 -23.49
N ILE A 249 18.78 8.09 -23.32
CA ILE A 249 19.19 7.54 -22.03
C ILE A 249 19.48 8.64 -21.01
N ALA A 250 20.23 9.68 -21.39
CA ALA A 250 20.49 10.83 -20.50
C ALA A 250 19.20 11.53 -20.06
N LEU A 251 18.21 11.65 -20.96
CA LEU A 251 16.89 12.18 -20.62
C LEU A 251 16.12 11.24 -19.67
N MET A 252 16.18 9.93 -19.87
CA MET A 252 15.61 8.96 -18.93
C MET A 252 16.27 9.06 -17.56
N GLU A 253 17.59 9.27 -17.50
CA GLU A 253 18.30 9.47 -16.24
C GLU A 253 17.89 10.75 -15.51
N GLU A 254 17.75 11.84 -16.26
CA GLU A 254 17.25 13.12 -15.77
C GLU A 254 15.85 12.98 -15.20
N ILE A 255 14.96 12.28 -15.90
CA ILE A 255 13.54 12.16 -15.51
C ILE A 255 13.37 11.17 -14.36
N ALA A 256 13.86 9.94 -14.51
CA ALA A 256 13.37 8.81 -13.71
C ALA A 256 13.75 8.85 -12.23
N ALA A 257 12.77 8.52 -11.38
CA ALA A 257 12.98 8.24 -9.96
C ALA A 257 13.89 7.01 -9.73
N ASN A 258 14.37 6.86 -8.49
CA ASN A 258 15.13 5.70 -8.02
C ASN A 258 14.60 5.24 -6.66
N PHE A 259 13.31 4.92 -6.62
CA PHE A 259 12.54 4.67 -5.39
C PHE A 259 13.24 3.64 -4.48
N SER A 260 13.36 3.97 -3.20
CA SER A 260 14.00 3.13 -2.18
C SER A 260 13.18 3.10 -0.91
N TYR A 261 12.70 1.92 -0.54
CA TYR A 261 11.93 1.75 0.68
C TYR A 261 12.71 2.09 1.96
N GLU A 262 14.01 1.77 2.02
CA GLU A 262 14.83 2.17 3.17
C GLU A 262 14.95 3.69 3.30
N MET A 263 14.96 4.40 2.17
CA MET A 263 14.92 5.87 2.20
C MET A 263 13.58 6.36 2.74
N ILE A 264 12.45 5.79 2.30
CA ILE A 264 11.13 6.14 2.83
C ILE A 264 11.07 5.96 4.35
N ARG A 265 11.59 4.85 4.89
CA ARG A 265 11.64 4.62 6.34
C ARG A 265 12.50 5.62 7.10
N LEU A 266 13.64 5.99 6.52
CA LEU A 266 14.51 7.01 7.13
C LEU A 266 13.81 8.36 7.12
N THR A 267 13.24 8.75 5.98
CA THR A 267 12.49 9.99 5.81
C THR A 267 11.28 10.04 6.73
N ASP A 268 10.54 8.95 6.92
CA ASP A 268 9.41 8.86 7.86
C ASP A 268 9.80 9.25 9.29
N ARG A 269 10.93 8.74 9.80
CA ARG A 269 11.42 9.10 11.14
C ARG A 269 11.80 10.56 11.25
N VAL A 270 12.52 11.08 10.25
CA VAL A 270 12.93 12.49 10.21
C VAL A 270 11.71 13.39 10.13
N LEU A 271 10.79 13.09 9.23
CA LEU A 271 9.55 13.84 9.04
C LEU A 271 8.66 13.77 10.28
N GLY A 272 8.49 12.61 10.91
CA GLY A 272 7.74 12.49 12.16
C GLY A 272 8.28 13.40 13.26
N PHE A 273 9.62 13.48 13.41
CA PHE A 273 10.25 14.45 14.31
C PHE A 273 9.98 15.90 13.88
N THR A 274 10.14 16.20 12.59
CA THR A 274 9.89 17.55 12.03
C THR A 274 8.45 17.99 12.26
N TRP A 275 7.46 17.13 12.02
CA TRP A 275 6.04 17.46 12.17
C TRP A 275 5.66 17.69 13.63
N ASN A 276 6.11 16.84 14.54
CA ASN A 276 5.85 17.02 15.97
C ASN A 276 6.48 18.30 16.54
N ARG A 277 7.54 18.82 15.88
CA ARG A 277 8.17 20.09 16.27
C ARG A 277 7.45 21.31 15.68
N LEU A 278 6.89 21.19 14.47
CA LEU A 278 6.33 22.31 13.72
C LEU A 278 4.81 22.47 13.92
N TYR A 279 4.09 21.40 14.25
CA TYR A 279 2.64 21.36 14.33
C TYR A 279 2.18 20.68 15.61
N GLN A 280 1.02 21.12 16.14
CA GLN A 280 0.38 20.46 17.30
C GLN A 280 -0.23 19.11 16.93
N GLY A 281 -0.55 18.89 15.66
CA GLY A 281 -1.09 17.63 15.15
C GLY A 281 -1.34 17.69 13.64
N ILE A 282 -1.59 16.53 13.04
CA ILE A 282 -2.00 16.40 11.63
C ILE A 282 -3.37 15.73 11.62
N ASN A 283 -4.40 16.50 11.21
CA ASN A 283 -5.76 15.99 11.06
C ASN A 283 -6.00 15.57 9.61
N VAL A 284 -6.44 14.33 9.41
CA VAL A 284 -6.68 13.75 8.09
C VAL A 284 -8.15 13.37 7.96
N HIS A 285 -8.84 13.97 7.00
CA HIS A 285 -10.23 13.67 6.69
C HIS A 285 -10.33 12.86 5.39
N ASN A 286 -11.39 12.05 5.27
CA ASN A 286 -11.71 11.27 4.06
C ASN A 286 -10.62 10.27 3.60
N ALA A 287 -9.70 9.90 4.49
CA ALA A 287 -8.66 8.90 4.17
C ALA A 287 -9.26 7.54 3.78
N GLU A 288 -10.41 7.18 4.32
CA GLU A 288 -11.07 5.91 3.99
C GLU A 288 -11.40 5.79 2.50
N ARG A 289 -11.85 6.88 1.85
CA ARG A 289 -12.13 6.86 0.42
C ARG A 289 -10.88 6.56 -0.41
N VAL A 290 -9.73 7.11 -0.01
CA VAL A 290 -8.43 6.83 -0.66
C VAL A 290 -8.00 5.39 -0.43
N ARG A 291 -8.16 4.88 0.80
CA ARG A 291 -7.86 3.48 1.14
C ARG A 291 -8.73 2.50 0.35
N GLN A 292 -10.00 2.83 0.15
CA GLN A 292 -10.95 2.04 -0.64
C GLN A 292 -10.53 2.00 -2.12
N LEU A 293 -10.25 3.16 -2.74
CA LEU A 293 -9.79 3.23 -4.13
C LEU A 293 -8.53 2.39 -4.36
N ALA A 294 -7.55 2.50 -3.46
CA ALA A 294 -6.33 1.71 -3.53
C ALA A 294 -6.60 0.20 -3.39
N HIS A 295 -7.55 -0.18 -2.53
CA HIS A 295 -7.96 -1.57 -2.34
C HIS A 295 -8.73 -2.14 -3.56
N GLU A 296 -9.56 -1.33 -4.21
CA GLU A 296 -10.29 -1.67 -5.44
C GLU A 296 -9.36 -1.77 -6.66
N GLY A 297 -8.09 -1.36 -6.51
CA GLY A 297 -7.06 -1.49 -7.53
C GLY A 297 -6.94 -0.29 -8.46
N HIS A 298 -7.46 0.87 -8.05
CA HIS A 298 -7.31 2.12 -8.80
C HIS A 298 -5.87 2.62 -8.78
N GLU A 299 -5.44 3.18 -9.90
CA GLU A 299 -4.20 3.95 -10.00
C GLU A 299 -4.48 5.38 -9.56
N ILE A 300 -4.01 5.72 -8.36
CA ILE A 300 -4.31 7.01 -7.75
C ILE A 300 -3.32 8.06 -8.24
N VAL A 301 -3.87 9.14 -8.77
CA VAL A 301 -3.14 10.38 -9.06
C VAL A 301 -3.56 11.42 -8.03
N TYR A 302 -2.66 11.73 -7.11
CA TYR A 302 -2.88 12.77 -6.13
C TYR A 302 -2.64 14.15 -6.75
N VAL A 303 -3.62 15.03 -6.60
CA VAL A 303 -3.60 16.40 -7.13
C VAL A 303 -3.69 17.39 -5.97
N PRO A 304 -2.60 17.61 -5.22
CA PRO A 304 -2.56 18.61 -4.17
C PRO A 304 -2.52 20.04 -4.72
N CYS A 305 -3.04 20.99 -3.95
CA CYS A 305 -2.80 22.42 -4.16
C CYS A 305 -1.35 22.77 -3.76
N HIS A 306 -0.66 23.65 -4.51
CA HIS A 306 0.77 23.93 -4.25
C HIS A 306 0.98 25.21 -3.45
N ARG A 307 1.04 25.11 -2.12
CA ARG A 307 1.24 26.27 -1.23
C ARG A 307 2.59 26.28 -0.53
N SER A 308 3.19 25.12 -0.30
CA SER A 308 4.51 24.96 0.32
C SER A 308 5.33 23.85 -0.35
N HIS A 309 6.65 23.90 -0.18
CA HIS A 309 7.52 22.75 -0.49
C HIS A 309 7.38 21.62 0.55
N MET A 310 6.69 21.88 1.66
CA MET A 310 6.41 20.86 2.67
C MET A 310 5.21 20.00 2.28
N ASP A 311 4.36 20.47 1.35
CA ASP A 311 3.09 19.82 0.99
C ASP A 311 3.29 18.40 0.45
N TYR A 312 4.24 18.20 -0.46
CA TYR A 312 4.52 16.87 -1.03
C TYR A 312 5.14 15.91 0.00
N LEU A 313 5.96 16.43 0.93
CA LEU A 313 6.51 15.62 2.02
C LEU A 313 5.43 15.24 3.03
N LEU A 314 4.55 16.18 3.37
CA LEU A 314 3.43 15.96 4.28
C LEU A 314 2.44 14.97 3.69
N LEU A 315 2.08 15.12 2.41
CA LEU A 315 1.17 14.19 1.74
C LEU A 315 1.78 12.78 1.69
N SER A 316 3.03 12.65 1.26
CA SER A 316 3.72 11.36 1.27
C SER A 316 3.76 10.72 2.65
N TYR A 317 4.02 11.52 3.70
CA TYR A 317 4.00 11.09 5.10
C TYR A 317 2.61 10.62 5.53
N VAL A 318 1.55 11.37 5.21
CA VAL A 318 0.17 11.00 5.53
C VAL A 318 -0.22 9.72 4.82
N ILE A 319 -0.01 9.60 3.50
CA ILE A 319 -0.30 8.38 2.73
C ILE A 319 0.45 7.16 3.31
N TYR A 320 1.71 7.35 3.70
CA TYR A 320 2.48 6.33 4.41
C TYR A 320 1.79 5.94 5.74
N HIS A 321 1.37 6.89 6.57
CA HIS A 321 0.67 6.57 7.82
C HIS A 321 -0.76 6.03 7.64
N GLN A 322 -1.37 6.24 6.47
CA GLN A 322 -2.63 5.59 6.08
C GLN A 322 -2.43 4.15 5.57
N GLY A 323 -1.21 3.61 5.67
CA GLY A 323 -0.91 2.22 5.34
C GLY A 323 -0.87 1.96 3.83
N LEU A 324 -0.60 3.00 3.04
CA LEU A 324 -0.46 2.94 1.59
C LEU A 324 0.99 3.22 1.19
N VAL A 325 1.35 2.84 -0.03
CA VAL A 325 2.65 3.19 -0.62
C VAL A 325 2.69 4.68 -0.99
N PRO A 326 3.76 5.42 -0.67
CA PRO A 326 3.92 6.81 -1.10
C PRO A 326 3.95 6.94 -2.63
N PRO A 327 3.44 8.04 -3.20
CA PRO A 327 3.41 8.23 -4.64
C PRO A 327 4.77 8.56 -5.23
N HIS A 328 4.90 8.36 -6.55
CA HIS A 328 5.96 8.98 -7.34
C HIS A 328 5.63 10.46 -7.56
N ILE A 329 6.56 11.35 -7.22
CA ILE A 329 6.28 12.79 -7.16
C ILE A 329 6.89 13.47 -8.39
N ALA A 330 6.06 14.19 -9.16
CA ALA A 330 6.55 15.05 -10.22
C ALA A 330 7.20 16.31 -9.63
N ALA A 331 8.52 16.36 -9.61
CA ALA A 331 9.29 17.46 -9.04
C ALA A 331 9.90 18.35 -10.13
N GLY A 332 9.89 19.66 -9.94
CA GLY A 332 10.61 20.57 -10.84
C GLY A 332 12.11 20.29 -10.87
N ILE A 333 12.73 20.30 -12.05
CA ILE A 333 14.17 20.01 -12.23
C ILE A 333 15.09 20.93 -11.40
N ASN A 334 14.62 22.10 -10.99
CA ASN A 334 15.32 23.02 -10.08
C ASN A 334 15.59 22.43 -8.68
N LEU A 335 14.91 21.34 -8.30
CA LEU A 335 15.16 20.61 -7.06
C LEU A 335 16.21 19.49 -7.22
N ASN A 336 16.71 19.25 -8.44
CA ASN A 336 17.69 18.21 -8.74
C ASN A 336 19.14 18.75 -8.64
N PHE A 337 19.56 19.14 -7.44
CA PHE A 337 20.95 19.55 -7.15
C PHE A 337 21.59 18.63 -6.12
N TRP A 338 22.92 18.50 -6.10
CA TRP A 338 23.59 17.71 -5.07
C TRP A 338 23.59 18.48 -3.74
N PRO A 339 23.23 17.85 -2.60
CA PRO A 339 22.90 16.43 -2.41
C PRO A 339 21.39 16.09 -2.49
N ALA A 340 20.51 17.07 -2.59
CA ALA A 340 19.05 16.89 -2.49
C ALA A 340 18.43 16.01 -3.59
N GLY A 341 18.87 16.18 -4.85
CA GLY A 341 18.35 15.46 -6.01
C GLY A 341 18.38 13.93 -5.83
N PRO A 342 19.56 13.32 -5.55
CA PRO A 342 19.66 11.89 -5.25
C PRO A 342 18.75 11.40 -4.11
N ILE A 343 18.56 12.21 -3.06
CA ILE A 343 17.68 11.90 -1.93
C ILE A 343 16.23 11.89 -2.40
N PHE A 344 15.78 12.92 -3.11
CA PHE A 344 14.42 13.01 -3.63
C PHE A 344 14.11 11.89 -4.62
N ARG A 345 15.05 11.50 -5.51
CA ARG A 345 14.85 10.33 -6.40
C ARG A 345 14.59 9.06 -5.61
N ARG A 346 15.30 8.88 -4.49
CA ARG A 346 15.11 7.74 -3.59
C ARG A 346 13.79 7.79 -2.82
N GLY A 347 13.27 8.99 -2.56
CA GLY A 347 11.92 9.22 -2.05
C GLY A 347 10.80 9.05 -3.09
N GLY A 348 11.12 8.81 -4.37
CA GLY A 348 10.12 8.65 -5.44
C GLY A 348 9.96 9.85 -6.36
N ALA A 349 10.75 10.92 -6.20
CA ALA A 349 10.69 12.07 -7.09
C ALA A 349 11.24 11.74 -8.50
N PHE A 350 10.45 12.04 -9.52
CA PHE A 350 10.89 12.09 -10.91
C PHE A 350 10.84 13.56 -11.39
N PHE A 351 11.82 13.96 -12.19
CA PHE A 351 11.99 15.38 -12.50
C PHE A 351 11.39 15.78 -13.83
N ILE A 352 10.74 16.94 -13.81
CA ILE A 352 10.10 17.57 -14.96
C ILE A 352 10.71 18.96 -15.23
N ARG A 353 10.98 19.25 -16.50
CA ARG A 353 11.41 20.57 -16.97
C ARG A 353 10.23 21.52 -16.98
N ARG A 354 10.50 22.82 -16.82
CA ARG A 354 9.45 23.87 -16.85
C ARG A 354 8.79 24.02 -18.22
N THR A 355 9.53 23.72 -19.30
CA THR A 355 9.08 23.81 -20.69
C THR A 355 9.56 22.61 -21.48
N PHE A 356 8.70 22.14 -22.38
CA PHE A 356 8.94 21.03 -23.29
C PHE A 356 9.14 21.54 -24.73
N LYS A 357 8.96 22.86 -24.95
CA LYS A 357 8.97 23.48 -26.28
C LYS A 357 10.28 23.19 -27.00
N GLY A 358 10.16 22.80 -28.28
CA GLY A 358 11.31 22.52 -29.16
C GLY A 358 12.06 21.22 -28.88
N ASN A 359 11.64 20.41 -27.89
CA ASN A 359 12.29 19.14 -27.59
C ASN A 359 11.30 17.96 -27.66
N LYS A 360 11.13 17.43 -28.89
CA LYS A 360 10.24 16.29 -29.18
C LYS A 360 10.72 15.01 -28.49
N LEU A 361 12.03 14.78 -28.44
CA LEU A 361 12.62 13.62 -27.78
C LEU A 361 12.28 13.61 -26.29
N TYR A 362 12.52 14.73 -25.59
CA TYR A 362 12.17 14.89 -24.17
C TYR A 362 10.68 14.67 -23.90
N SER A 363 9.82 15.31 -24.70
CA SER A 363 8.37 15.18 -24.55
C SER A 363 7.91 13.73 -24.70
N THR A 364 8.53 12.99 -25.62
CA THR A 364 8.22 11.58 -25.86
C THR A 364 8.73 10.70 -24.72
N VAL A 365 10.00 10.86 -24.31
CA VAL A 365 10.58 10.11 -23.19
C VAL A 365 9.78 10.32 -21.90
N PHE A 366 9.42 11.57 -21.58
CA PHE A 366 8.65 11.88 -20.39
C PHE A 366 7.25 11.25 -20.42
N ARG A 367 6.54 11.35 -21.56
CA ARG A 367 5.20 10.76 -21.73
C ARG A 367 5.23 9.23 -21.61
N GLU A 368 6.23 8.57 -22.19
CA GLU A 368 6.38 7.11 -22.09
C GLU A 368 6.78 6.68 -20.69
N TYR A 369 7.66 7.43 -20.00
CA TYR A 369 7.99 7.17 -18.60
C TYR A 369 6.74 7.28 -17.70
N LEU A 370 5.95 8.35 -17.85
CA LEU A 370 4.72 8.53 -17.08
C LEU A 370 3.68 7.44 -17.39
N GLY A 371 3.56 7.05 -18.66
CA GLY A 371 2.70 5.93 -19.07
C GLY A 371 3.15 4.60 -18.46
N GLU A 372 4.45 4.37 -18.34
CA GLU A 372 5.02 3.17 -17.71
C GLU A 372 4.79 3.14 -16.20
N LEU A 373 4.77 4.29 -15.51
CA LEU A 373 4.39 4.37 -14.10
C LEU A 373 2.94 3.90 -13.90
N PHE A 374 2.01 4.41 -14.72
CA PHE A 374 0.61 4.00 -14.71
C PHE A 374 0.47 2.52 -15.05
N SER A 375 1.03 2.05 -16.18
CA SER A 375 0.92 0.63 -16.57
C SER A 375 1.39 -0.37 -15.51
N ARG A 376 2.28 0.02 -14.59
CA ARG A 376 2.76 -0.82 -13.49
C ARG A 376 1.92 -0.72 -12.22
N GLY A 377 1.00 0.24 -12.14
CA GLY A 377 0.14 0.48 -10.99
C GLY A 377 0.78 1.35 -9.90
N TYR A 378 1.75 2.21 -10.25
CA TYR A 378 2.30 3.18 -9.30
C TYR A 378 1.35 4.36 -9.12
N SER A 379 1.13 4.78 -7.88
CA SER A 379 0.50 6.06 -7.60
C SER A 379 1.45 7.21 -7.98
N VAL A 380 0.88 8.32 -8.45
CA VAL A 380 1.61 9.50 -8.88
C VAL A 380 1.05 10.72 -8.16
N GLU A 381 1.91 11.69 -7.86
CA GLU A 381 1.55 12.99 -7.32
C GLU A 381 2.08 14.07 -8.26
N TYR A 382 1.23 15.03 -8.64
CA TYR A 382 1.68 16.23 -9.32
C TYR A 382 0.82 17.44 -9.00
N PHE A 383 1.45 18.61 -8.98
CA PHE A 383 0.78 19.88 -8.84
C PHE A 383 0.34 20.38 -10.20
N VAL A 384 -0.97 20.40 -10.43
CA VAL A 384 -1.54 20.87 -11.71
C VAL A 384 -1.20 22.34 -11.96
N GLU A 385 -1.06 23.16 -10.92
CA GLU A 385 -0.61 24.55 -10.99
C GLU A 385 0.82 24.74 -11.55
N GLY A 386 1.66 23.70 -11.48
CA GLY A 386 3.03 23.72 -12.02
C GLY A 386 4.00 24.70 -11.34
N GLY A 387 3.64 25.22 -10.16
CA GLY A 387 4.44 26.10 -9.31
C GLY A 387 3.70 26.45 -8.03
N ARG A 388 4.43 27.02 -7.05
CA ARG A 388 3.85 27.48 -5.78
C ARG A 388 3.11 28.79 -5.96
N SER A 389 1.94 28.92 -5.33
CA SER A 389 1.35 30.23 -5.13
C SER A 389 2.23 31.09 -4.23
N ARG A 390 2.50 32.33 -4.63
CA ARG A 390 3.24 33.31 -3.81
C ARG A 390 2.32 34.19 -2.97
N THR A 391 1.02 34.19 -3.28
CA THR A 391 -0.01 35.06 -2.67
C THR A 391 -1.08 34.28 -1.92
N GLY A 392 -0.99 32.94 -1.88
CA GLY A 392 -1.99 32.05 -1.28
C GLY A 392 -3.18 31.71 -2.19
N ARG A 393 -3.34 32.39 -3.33
CA ARG A 393 -4.37 32.10 -4.36
C ARG A 393 -3.96 30.96 -5.29
N LEU A 394 -4.90 30.12 -5.72
CA LEU A 394 -4.61 29.04 -6.68
C LEU A 394 -4.18 29.64 -8.03
N LEU A 395 -3.16 29.05 -8.66
CA LEU A 395 -2.71 29.41 -10.02
C LEU A 395 -3.53 28.67 -11.09
N ASP A 396 -3.47 29.17 -12.32
CA ASP A 396 -4.09 28.47 -13.45
C ASP A 396 -3.42 27.11 -13.70
N PRO A 397 -4.22 26.07 -14.00
CA PRO A 397 -3.72 24.72 -14.21
C PRO A 397 -2.88 24.62 -15.49
N LYS A 398 -1.67 24.07 -15.37
CA LYS A 398 -0.89 23.58 -16.51
C LYS A 398 -1.40 22.21 -16.93
N THR A 399 -2.10 22.17 -18.05
CA THR A 399 -2.77 20.98 -18.55
C THR A 399 -1.83 19.89 -19.07
N GLY A 400 -0.51 20.15 -19.24
CA GLY A 400 0.43 19.22 -19.85
C GLY A 400 0.46 17.82 -19.21
N THR A 401 0.73 17.74 -17.90
CA THR A 401 0.78 16.45 -17.19
C THR A 401 -0.59 15.78 -17.13
N LEU A 402 -1.66 16.56 -16.93
CA LEU A 402 -3.03 16.05 -16.91
C LEU A 402 -3.43 15.44 -18.26
N SER A 403 -3.14 16.12 -19.36
CA SER A 403 -3.35 15.62 -20.72
C SER A 403 -2.58 14.32 -20.97
N MET A 404 -1.35 14.21 -20.47
CA MET A 404 -0.58 12.96 -20.56
C MET A 404 -1.19 11.83 -19.73
N THR A 405 -1.73 12.13 -18.55
CA THR A 405 -2.50 11.16 -17.74
C THR A 405 -3.75 10.68 -18.47
N ILE A 406 -4.53 11.60 -19.06
CA ILE A 406 -5.73 11.24 -19.85
C ILE A 406 -5.34 10.40 -21.06
N GLN A 407 -4.27 10.76 -21.77
CA GLN A 407 -3.76 9.96 -22.89
C GLN A 407 -3.28 8.57 -22.45
N ALA A 408 -2.66 8.45 -21.27
CA ALA A 408 -2.30 7.15 -20.72
C ALA A 408 -3.54 6.29 -20.42
N MET A 409 -4.59 6.90 -19.85
CA MET A 409 -5.87 6.24 -19.60
C MET A 409 -6.53 5.74 -20.90
N LEU A 410 -6.58 6.60 -21.94
CA LEU A 410 -7.18 6.28 -23.24
C LEU A 410 -6.42 5.20 -24.02
N ARG A 411 -5.14 4.94 -23.69
CA ARG A 411 -4.34 3.87 -24.29
C ARG A 411 -4.72 2.47 -23.80
N GLY A 412 -5.65 2.33 -22.84
CA GLY A 412 -6.27 1.05 -22.49
C GLY A 412 -5.53 0.24 -21.42
N GLY A 413 -5.14 0.87 -20.30
CA GLY A 413 -4.56 0.18 -19.15
C GLY A 413 -5.56 -0.77 -18.46
N ASN A 414 -5.04 -1.80 -17.77
CA ASN A 414 -5.84 -2.80 -17.05
C ASN A 414 -6.49 -2.29 -15.74
N ARG A 415 -6.20 -1.04 -15.34
CA ARG A 415 -6.69 -0.45 -14.08
C ARG A 415 -7.24 0.95 -14.34
N PRO A 416 -8.33 1.32 -13.67
CA PRO A 416 -8.84 2.68 -13.75
C PRO A 416 -7.87 3.65 -13.07
N ILE A 417 -7.64 4.80 -13.70
CA ILE A 417 -6.91 5.93 -13.10
C ILE A 417 -7.92 6.83 -12.39
N THR A 418 -7.63 7.27 -11.17
CA THR A 418 -8.49 8.18 -10.41
C THR A 418 -7.70 9.37 -9.92
N LEU A 419 -8.16 10.57 -10.30
CA LEU A 419 -7.63 11.83 -9.82
C LEU A 419 -8.24 12.12 -8.44
N VAL A 420 -7.40 12.26 -7.42
CA VAL A 420 -7.82 12.59 -6.06
C VAL A 420 -7.34 14.00 -5.73
N PRO A 421 -8.24 15.01 -5.73
CA PRO A 421 -7.89 16.36 -5.34
C PRO A 421 -7.57 16.39 -3.84
N ILE A 422 -6.48 17.09 -3.47
CA ILE A 422 -6.05 17.21 -2.07
C ILE A 422 -5.93 18.67 -1.70
N TYR A 423 -6.56 19.01 -0.57
CA TYR A 423 -6.44 20.31 0.06
C TYR A 423 -5.58 20.20 1.31
N ILE A 424 -4.57 21.06 1.43
CA ILE A 424 -3.69 21.16 2.59
C ILE A 424 -3.80 22.57 3.12
N ALA A 425 -4.08 22.69 4.42
CA ALA A 425 -4.13 23.96 5.13
C ALA A 425 -3.57 23.79 6.54
N THR A 426 -3.01 24.87 7.05
CA THR A 426 -2.57 24.99 8.44
C THR A 426 -3.57 25.85 9.19
N SER A 427 -4.22 25.32 10.20
CA SER A 427 -4.96 26.11 11.19
C SER A 427 -3.97 26.71 12.18
N THR A 428 -4.02 28.02 12.38
CA THR A 428 -3.27 28.72 13.44
C THR A 428 -3.96 28.58 14.78
#